data_AF-A0A7W1QW31-F1
#
_entry.id   AF-A0A7W1QW31-F1
#
_cell.length_a   1.000
_cell.length_b   1.000
_cell.length_c   1.000
_cell.angle_alpha   90.00
_cell.angle_beta   90.00
_cell.angle_gamma   90.00
#
_symmetry.space_group_name_H-M   'P 1'
#
loop_
_entity.id
_entity.type
_entity.pdbx_description
1 polymer ?
#
loop_
_entity_poly.entity_id
_entity_poly.type
_entity_poly.pdbx_seq_one_letter_code
_entity_poly.pdbx_strand_id
1 'polypeptide(L)'
;RSALLVAGEVYSPDGRSPVILIGIVRADGTPVYGVATDMDGVVPRQLSVNLYTFEIEFPSLPLLPGKYFVRVHVLDPEGVRMFDTLEKPLVVTGTSRELGLVRIEHRWNLADAKSRTLGPLN
;
A
#
# COMPACT_ATOMS: atom_id res chain seq x y z
N ARG A 1 15.71 -5.64 -0.71
CA ARG A 1 14.44 -4.91 -0.94
C ARG A 1 13.60 -5.82 -1.81
N SER A 2 12.39 -6.16 -1.38
CA SER A 2 11.51 -7.07 -2.12
C SER A 2 10.45 -6.25 -2.84
N ALA A 3 10.16 -6.62 -4.09
CA ALA A 3 9.05 -6.07 -4.86
C ALA A 3 7.77 -6.88 -4.58
N LEU A 4 6.62 -6.22 -4.69
CA LEU A 4 5.30 -6.86 -4.65
C LEU A 4 4.49 -6.38 -5.85
N LEU A 5 3.96 -7.33 -6.61
CA LEU A 5 2.97 -7.07 -7.65
C LEU A 5 1.60 -7.50 -7.14
N VAL A 6 0.61 -6.66 -7.33
CA VAL A 6 -0.80 -6.98 -7.04
C VAL A 6 -1.60 -6.72 -8.31
N ALA A 7 -2.20 -7.77 -8.86
CA ALA A 7 -3.07 -7.68 -10.02
C ALA A 7 -4.40 -8.38 -9.73
N GLY A 8 -5.45 -7.95 -10.42
CA GLY A 8 -6.78 -8.52 -10.23
C GLY A 8 -7.76 -8.16 -11.33
N GLU A 9 -8.91 -8.84 -11.26
CA GLU A 9 -10.08 -8.57 -12.07
C GLU A 9 -11.25 -8.20 -11.16
N VAL A 10 -12.07 -7.25 -11.60
CA VAL A 10 -13.20 -6.74 -10.84
C VAL A 10 -14.42 -6.69 -11.74
N TYR A 11 -15.53 -7.21 -11.23
CA TYR A 11 -16.84 -7.07 -11.84
C TYR A 11 -17.50 -5.75 -11.41
N SER A 12 -17.99 -4.96 -12.36
CA SER A 12 -18.74 -3.73 -12.11
C SER A 12 -20.12 -3.79 -12.79
N PRO A 13 -21.22 -3.90 -12.03
CA PRO A 13 -22.55 -4.20 -12.58
C PRO A 13 -23.16 -3.05 -13.39
N ASP A 14 -22.73 -1.81 -13.16
CA ASP A 14 -23.23 -0.63 -13.87
C ASP A 14 -22.41 -0.29 -15.13
N GLY A 15 -21.41 -1.12 -15.47
CA GLY A 15 -20.57 -0.95 -16.65
C GLY A 15 -19.65 0.28 -16.57
N ARG A 16 -19.45 0.84 -15.37
CA ARG A 16 -18.49 1.94 -15.15
C ARG A 16 -17.24 1.39 -14.48
N SER A 17 -16.09 1.98 -14.81
CA SER A 17 -14.81 1.59 -14.22
C SER A 17 -14.82 1.94 -12.72
N PRO A 18 -14.59 0.96 -11.82
CA PRO A 18 -14.59 1.21 -10.38
C PRO A 18 -13.29 1.87 -9.92
N VAL A 19 -13.31 2.50 -8.74
CA VAL A 19 -12.07 2.87 -8.04
C VAL A 19 -11.55 1.65 -7.28
N ILE A 20 -10.26 1.34 -7.43
CA ILE A 20 -9.60 0.25 -6.71
C ILE A 20 -8.67 0.85 -5.67
N LEU A 21 -8.89 0.53 -4.40
CA LEU A 21 -8.04 0.94 -3.28
C LEU A 21 -7.22 -0.27 -2.80
N ILE A 22 -5.89 -0.12 -2.81
CA ILE A 22 -4.94 -1.14 -2.35
C ILE A 22 -4.30 -0.65 -1.06
N GLY A 23 -4.42 -1.46 -0.01
CA GLY A 23 -3.85 -1.21 1.30
C GLY A 23 -2.87 -2.30 1.74
N ILE A 24 -1.86 -1.90 2.50
CA ILE A 24 -1.04 -2.80 3.30
C ILE A 24 -1.41 -2.58 4.76
N VAL A 25 -1.80 -3.67 5.43
CA VAL A 25 -2.32 -3.62 6.81
C VAL A 25 -1.55 -4.64 7.64
N ARG A 26 -1.17 -4.28 8.87
CA ARG A 26 -0.56 -5.23 9.80
C ARG A 26 -1.59 -6.24 10.29
N ALA A 27 -1.15 -7.42 10.74
CA ALA A 27 -2.06 -8.46 11.24
C ALA A 27 -2.91 -8.05 12.45
N ASP A 28 -2.57 -6.97 13.15
CA ASP A 28 -3.38 -6.38 14.23
C ASP A 28 -4.42 -5.35 13.72
N GLY A 29 -4.52 -5.16 12.41
CA GLY A 29 -5.45 -4.22 11.78
C GLY A 29 -4.88 -2.82 11.58
N THR A 30 -3.67 -2.52 12.05
CA THR A 30 -3.05 -1.20 11.88
C THR A 30 -2.76 -0.93 10.39
N PRO A 31 -3.32 0.14 9.79
CA PRO A 31 -2.99 0.50 8.40
C PRO A 31 -1.53 0.95 8.31
N VAL A 32 -0.80 0.41 7.33
CA VAL A 32 0.59 0.80 7.04
C VAL A 32 0.65 1.77 5.87
N TYR A 33 -0.09 1.46 4.80
CA TYR A 33 -0.15 2.27 3.59
C TYR A 33 -1.46 2.00 2.84
N GLY A 34 -1.90 2.97 2.04
CA GLY A 34 -3.04 2.83 1.14
C GLY A 34 -2.93 3.78 -0.04
N VAL A 35 -3.31 3.31 -1.22
CA VAL A 35 -3.39 4.11 -2.44
C VAL A 35 -4.55 3.62 -3.29
N ALA A 36 -5.28 4.54 -3.90
CA ALA A 36 -6.38 4.23 -4.80
C ALA A 36 -6.10 4.74 -6.21
N THR A 37 -6.73 4.09 -7.19
CA THR A 37 -6.54 4.43 -8.61
C THR A 37 -6.87 5.88 -8.93
N ASP A 38 -7.86 6.47 -8.25
CA ASP A 38 -8.26 7.88 -8.43
C ASP A 38 -7.21 8.87 -7.89
N MET A 39 -6.51 8.52 -6.80
CA MET A 39 -5.41 9.34 -6.25
C MET A 39 -4.27 9.53 -7.26
N ASP A 40 -4.02 8.52 -8.10
CA ASP A 40 -2.96 8.53 -9.12
C ASP A 40 -3.49 8.76 -10.55
N GLY A 41 -4.80 9.02 -10.72
CA GLY A 41 -5.41 9.23 -12.04
C GLY A 41 -5.40 8.00 -12.96
N VAL A 42 -5.31 6.80 -12.38
CA VAL A 42 -5.35 5.52 -13.08
C VAL A 42 -6.80 5.08 -13.25
N VAL A 43 -7.14 4.56 -14.44
CA VAL A 43 -8.46 3.97 -14.71
C VAL A 43 -8.27 2.48 -15.01
N PRO A 44 -8.91 1.57 -14.24
CA PRO A 44 -8.89 0.14 -14.54
C PRO A 44 -9.32 -0.14 -15.98
N ARG A 45 -8.59 -1.06 -16.64
CA ARG A 45 -8.81 -1.38 -18.05
C ARG A 45 -9.99 -2.34 -18.18
N GLN A 46 -10.93 -2.02 -19.07
CA GLN A 46 -12.02 -2.95 -19.38
C GLN A 46 -11.49 -4.18 -20.14
N LEU A 47 -11.81 -5.38 -19.63
CA LEU A 47 -11.52 -6.67 -20.27
C LEU A 47 -12.69 -7.15 -21.14
N SER A 48 -13.91 -6.98 -20.63
CA SER A 48 -15.15 -7.34 -21.32
C SER A 48 -16.34 -6.58 -20.70
N VAL A 49 -17.57 -6.91 -21.10
CA VAL A 49 -18.78 -6.32 -20.51
C VAL A 49 -18.73 -6.53 -18.99
N ASN A 50 -18.80 -5.42 -18.25
CA ASN A 50 -18.80 -5.40 -16.79
C ASN A 50 -17.54 -5.97 -16.10
N LEU A 51 -16.45 -6.27 -16.83
CA LEU A 51 -15.23 -6.82 -16.26
C LEU A 51 -14.04 -5.88 -16.51
N TYR A 52 -13.32 -5.55 -15.45
CA TYR A 52 -12.18 -4.64 -15.45
C TYR A 52 -10.96 -5.31 -14.84
N THR A 53 -9.77 -4.87 -15.20
CA THR A 53 -8.50 -5.34 -14.63
C THR A 53 -7.63 -4.18 -14.18
N PHE A 54 -6.82 -4.44 -13.16
CA PHE A 54 -5.85 -3.52 -12.61
C PHE A 54 -4.57 -4.27 -12.23
N GLU A 55 -3.47 -3.53 -12.16
CA GLU A 55 -2.19 -3.98 -11.64
C GLU A 55 -1.50 -2.80 -10.95
N ILE A 56 -0.87 -3.06 -9.80
CA ILE A 56 0.03 -2.13 -9.14
C ILE A 56 1.31 -2.86 -8.74
N GLU A 57 2.44 -2.21 -9.00
CA GLU A 57 3.75 -2.64 -8.53
C GLU A 57 4.22 -1.75 -7.38
N PHE A 58 4.64 -2.39 -6.30
CA PHE A 58 5.44 -1.77 -5.25
C PHE A 58 6.90 -2.23 -5.42
N PRO A 59 7.74 -1.47 -6.12
CA PRO A 59 9.09 -1.92 -6.49
C PRO A 59 10.02 -2.07 -5.26
N SER A 60 9.64 -1.48 -4.12
CA SER A 60 10.32 -1.66 -2.86
C SER A 60 9.34 -1.55 -1.70
N LEU A 61 9.17 -2.63 -0.94
CA LEU A 61 8.46 -2.60 0.35
C LEU A 61 9.47 -2.52 1.50
N PRO A 62 9.64 -1.36 2.15
CA PRO A 62 10.50 -1.23 3.32
C PRO A 62 9.83 -1.77 4.60
N LEU A 63 8.97 -2.79 4.52
CA LEU A 63 8.31 -3.37 5.69
C LEU A 63 9.32 -4.07 6.61
N LEU A 64 9.15 -3.93 7.92
CA LEU A 64 9.88 -4.72 8.90
C LEU A 64 9.28 -6.14 9.01
N PRO A 65 10.06 -7.15 9.47
CA PRO A 65 9.57 -8.52 9.61
C PRO A 65 8.27 -8.60 10.42
N GLY A 66 7.30 -9.36 9.93
CA GLY A 66 5.97 -9.43 10.52
C GLY A 66 4.92 -10.08 9.62
N LYS A 67 3.70 -10.17 10.15
CA LYS A 67 2.51 -10.62 9.42
C LYS A 67 1.68 -9.42 9.02
N TYR A 68 1.28 -9.39 7.76
CA TYR A 68 0.52 -8.33 7.12
C TYR A 68 -0.57 -8.93 6.23
N PHE A 69 -1.42 -8.07 5.70
CA PHE A 69 -2.36 -8.35 4.63
C PHE A 69 -2.20 -7.32 3.53
N VAL A 70 -2.27 -7.77 2.28
CA VAL A 70 -2.69 -6.92 1.16
C VAL A 70 -4.21 -6.89 1.18
N ARG A 71 -4.79 -5.70 1.30
CA ARG A 71 -6.23 -5.49 1.31
C ARG A 71 -6.62 -4.72 0.07
N VAL A 72 -7.60 -5.24 -0.67
CA VAL A 72 -8.15 -4.61 -1.87
C VAL A 72 -9.59 -4.24 -1.57
N HIS A 73 -9.93 -2.98 -1.79
CA HIS A 73 -11.30 -2.51 -1.75
C HIS A 73 -11.75 -2.10 -3.15
N VAL A 74 -12.97 -2.48 -3.50
CA VAL A 74 -13.64 -2.02 -4.71
C VAL A 74 -14.63 -0.94 -4.29
N LEU A 75 -14.50 0.24 -4.89
CA LEU A 75 -15.38 1.37 -4.64
C LEU A 75 -16.23 1.69 -5.88
N ASP A 76 -17.26 2.51 -5.69
CA ASP A 76 -17.97 3.15 -6.80
C ASP A 76 -17.02 4.02 -7.65
N PRO A 77 -17.42 4.37 -8.88
CA PRO A 77 -16.61 5.19 -9.77
C PRO A 77 -16.29 6.58 -9.21
N GLU A 78 -17.07 7.06 -8.24
CA GLU A 78 -16.85 8.31 -7.51
C GLU A 78 -15.87 8.17 -6.33
N GLY A 79 -15.45 6.96 -5.95
CA GLY A 79 -14.53 6.71 -4.85
C GLY A 79 -15.13 6.91 -3.44
N VAL A 80 -16.45 6.94 -3.32
CA VAL A 80 -17.18 7.26 -2.08
C VAL A 80 -17.71 6.01 -1.39
N ARG A 81 -18.27 5.07 -2.15
CA ARG A 81 -18.93 3.88 -1.60
C ARG A 81 -18.10 2.65 -1.83
N MET A 82 -17.80 1.93 -0.74
CA MET A 82 -17.14 0.64 -0.81
C MET A 82 -18.16 -0.47 -1.06
N PHE A 83 -17.91 -1.31 -2.07
CA PHE A 83 -18.75 -2.45 -2.44
C PHE A 83 -18.20 -3.79 -1.96
N ASP A 84 -16.89 -4.00 -2.05
CA ASP A 84 -16.26 -5.26 -1.70
C ASP A 84 -14.89 -5.06 -1.06
N THR A 85 -14.46 -6.05 -0.27
CA THR A 85 -13.15 -6.10 0.38
C THR A 85 -12.56 -7.50 0.30
N LEU A 86 -11.35 -7.60 -0.23
CA LEU A 86 -10.59 -8.84 -0.28
C LEU A 86 -9.26 -8.68 0.48
N GLU A 87 -8.87 -9.70 1.24
CA GLU A 87 -7.58 -9.76 1.91
C GLU A 87 -6.74 -10.96 1.46
N LYS A 88 -5.44 -10.73 1.24
CA LYS A 88 -4.44 -11.77 1.04
C LYS A 88 -3.33 -11.65 2.09
N PRO A 89 -2.96 -12.74 2.79
CA PRO A 89 -1.89 -12.70 3.78
C PRO A 89 -0.54 -12.44 3.12
N LEU A 90 0.27 -11.61 3.77
CA LEU A 90 1.65 -11.29 3.40
C LEU A 90 2.55 -11.49 4.63
N VAL A 91 3.53 -12.38 4.52
CA VAL A 91 4.52 -12.60 5.59
C VAL A 91 5.85 -12.02 5.15
N VAL A 92 6.35 -11.04 5.89
CA VAL A 92 7.68 -10.47 5.68
C VAL A 92 8.63 -11.12 6.68
N THR A 93 9.66 -11.78 6.16
CA THR A 93 10.71 -12.41 6.96
C THR A 93 11.98 -11.56 6.93
N GLY A 94 12.84 -11.72 7.94
CA GLY A 94 14.11 -11.01 8.03
C GLY A 94 14.69 -11.03 9.45
N THR A 95 15.86 -10.44 9.62
CA THR A 95 16.63 -10.44 10.88
C THR A 95 16.72 -9.07 11.55
N SER A 96 16.04 -8.05 11.01
CA SER A 96 16.08 -6.69 11.57
C SER A 96 15.58 -6.67 13.01
N ARG A 97 16.24 -5.85 13.83
CA ARG A 97 15.85 -5.53 15.21
C ARG A 97 15.24 -4.13 15.34
N GLU A 98 15.00 -3.48 14.21
CA GLU A 98 14.31 -2.18 14.15
C GLU A 98 12.88 -2.34 14.70
N LEU A 99 12.35 -1.25 15.28
CA LEU A 99 11.02 -1.23 15.87
C LEU A 99 10.05 -0.48 14.94
N GLY A 100 8.79 -0.91 14.93
CA GLY A 100 7.71 -0.27 14.16
C GLY A 100 7.19 -1.11 13.00
N LEU A 101 6.82 -0.44 11.90
CA LEU A 101 6.17 -1.04 10.73
C LEU A 101 7.09 -1.05 9.50
N VAL A 102 7.84 0.03 9.31
CA VAL A 102 8.70 0.23 8.14
C VAL A 102 10.10 0.65 8.56
N ARG A 103 11.08 0.29 7.73
CA ARG A 103 12.44 0.79 7.78
C ARG A 103 12.49 2.18 7.16
N ILE A 104 12.84 3.16 7.97
CA ILE A 104 13.19 4.50 7.51
C ILE A 104 14.70 4.56 7.31
N GLU A 105 15.14 5.08 6.17
CA GLU A 105 16.57 5.28 5.91
C GLU A 105 17.16 6.24 6.95
N HIS A 106 18.22 5.79 7.64
CA HIS A 106 18.85 6.56 8.71
C HIS A 106 20.34 6.27 8.78
N ARG A 107 21.07 7.21 9.40
CA ARG A 107 22.46 7.05 9.79
C ARG A 107 22.66 7.61 11.19
N TRP A 108 23.53 7.00 11.98
CA TRP A 108 24.01 7.56 13.23
C TRP A 108 25.22 8.44 12.93
N ASN A 109 25.20 9.69 13.40
CA ASN A 109 26.39 10.54 13.40
C ASN A 109 26.91 10.61 14.83
N LEU A 110 28.21 10.48 15.04
CA LEU A 110 28.81 10.76 16.35
C LEU A 110 28.65 12.26 16.63
N ALA A 111 28.03 12.58 17.76
CA ALA A 111 27.90 13.96 18.19
C ALA A 111 29.06 14.30 19.14
N ASP A 112 29.91 15.24 18.73
CA ASP A 112 30.78 15.93 19.69
C ASP A 112 29.94 16.86 20.54
N ALA A 113 30.26 16.98 21.84
CA ALA A 113 29.51 17.75 22.83
C ALA A 113 29.30 19.24 22.48
N LYS A 114 29.91 19.76 21.41
CA LYS A 114 29.82 21.14 20.95
C LYS A 114 28.89 21.38 19.75
N SER A 115 28.22 20.37 19.19
CA SER A 115 27.33 20.57 18.04
C SER A 115 25.86 20.40 18.43
N ARG A 116 25.16 21.52 18.64
CA ARG A 116 23.70 21.55 18.62
C ARG A 116 23.20 22.83 17.96
N THR A 117 22.65 22.66 16.77
CA THR A 117 21.30 23.15 16.44
C THR A 117 20.81 22.41 15.22
N LEU A 118 19.80 21.55 15.38
CA LEU A 118 18.96 21.12 14.27
C LEU A 118 17.88 22.18 14.10
N GLY A 119 17.88 22.88 12.97
CA GLY A 119 16.78 23.74 12.56
C GLY A 119 15.54 22.93 12.21
N PRO A 120 14.37 23.58 12.07
CA PRO A 120 13.12 22.88 11.79
C PRO A 120 13.20 22.12 10.44
N LEU A 121 12.54 20.97 10.39
CA LEU A 121 12.25 20.27 9.15
C LEU A 121 11.13 21.07 8.44
N ASN A 122 11.40 21.52 7.21
CA ASN A 122 10.40 22.15 6.33
C ASN A 122 9.38 21.13 5.83
#